data_AF-A0A101XUC3-F1
#
_entry.id   AF-A0A101XUC3-F1
#
_cell.length_a   1.000
_cell.length_b   1.000
_cell.length_c   1.000
_cell.angle_alpha   90.00
_cell.angle_beta   90.00
_cell.angle_gamma   90.00
#
_symmetry.space_group_name_H-M   'P 1'
#
loop_
_entity.id
_entity.type
_entity.pdbx_description
1 polymer ?
#
loop_
_entity_poly.entity_id
_entity_poly.type
_entity_poly.pdbx_seq_one_letter_code
_entity_poly.pdbx_strand_id
1 'polypeptide(L)'
;MQTLNEQLRHNIRFTYNEALELIVAMGMAACGEQMYAMAQDYKIEIDSMADSFYEDTKARLSPHTLRELQFFFGHNFLHKTLDFGFYVSICSNPEPQTAEDWIRSLETVPAEWMLTEMVFGVYHDKLEELLQGRDWEALKGNLSLLAALVRDTPPHQEVLLTQEPLLECLAHPEECKLRYMQLLRRFYKDVFIHWKEQLKERSEQASDHYKTLFAAKPEQFIREIHKNEPEIFLSFPTAFHVSQASQVGNHFLNFTTAAGNVGWVIFGIHNERVFGPAADREQTELFLKAFSDKRRLDFVLLLKQRPHYGQEIASALGITPAAVNYHSNFLFFLDLISVKREDHRMYYHLNVERLRELLALTAKVMLD
;
A
#
# COMPACT_ATOMS: atom_id res chain seq x y z
N MET A 1 20.12 -12.21 27.86
CA MET A 1 19.35 -11.27 27.01
C MET A 1 19.59 -11.72 25.58
N GLN A 2 18.54 -12.12 24.85
CA GLN A 2 18.67 -12.37 23.41
C GLN A 2 19.02 -11.05 22.72
N THR A 3 19.86 -11.11 21.69
CA THR A 3 20.14 -9.91 20.87
C THR A 3 18.88 -9.51 20.08
N LEU A 4 18.75 -8.25 19.69
CA LEU A 4 17.61 -7.76 18.90
C LEU A 4 17.34 -8.65 17.67
N ASN A 5 18.41 -9.04 16.96
CA ASN A 5 18.34 -9.93 15.81
C ASN A 5 17.83 -11.35 16.13
N GLU A 6 18.14 -11.89 17.31
CA GLU A 6 17.61 -13.20 17.73
C GLU A 6 16.12 -13.12 18.05
N GLN A 7 15.67 -12.05 18.71
CA GLN A 7 14.25 -11.85 19.02
C GLN A 7 13.43 -11.66 17.74
N LEU A 8 13.93 -10.87 16.79
CA LEU A 8 13.28 -10.71 15.49
C LEU A 8 13.12 -12.06 14.76
N ARG A 9 14.17 -12.88 14.73
CA ARG A 9 14.10 -14.22 14.12
C ARG A 9 13.14 -15.17 14.82
N HIS A 10 12.97 -15.00 16.13
CA HIS A 10 12.04 -15.81 16.90
C HIS A 10 10.59 -15.40 16.64
N ASN A 11 10.32 -14.09 16.56
CA ASN A 11 8.96 -13.57 16.46
C ASN A 11 8.46 -13.47 15.01
N ILE A 12 9.34 -13.27 14.03
CA ILE A 12 8.95 -13.10 12.63
C ILE A 12 9.04 -14.43 11.90
N ARG A 13 7.94 -14.83 11.29
CA ARG A 13 7.88 -15.95 10.36
C ARG A 13 7.35 -15.50 9.01
N PHE A 14 7.81 -16.11 7.94
CA PHE A 14 7.27 -15.86 6.60
C PHE A 14 6.34 -17.00 6.21
N THR A 15 5.11 -16.69 5.81
CA THR A 15 4.09 -17.70 5.49
C THR A 15 3.08 -17.17 4.48
N TYR A 16 2.62 -18.04 3.58
CA TYR A 16 1.56 -17.71 2.64
C TYR A 16 0.19 -18.05 3.25
N ASN A 17 -0.74 -17.10 3.19
CA ASN A 17 -2.12 -17.27 3.64
C ASN A 17 -3.04 -17.01 2.45
N GLU A 18 -3.69 -18.05 1.93
CA GLU A 18 -4.51 -17.97 0.72
C GLU A 18 -5.74 -17.07 0.92
N ALA A 19 -6.36 -17.11 2.11
CA ALA A 19 -7.46 -16.22 2.45
C ALA A 19 -7.03 -14.75 2.44
N LEU A 20 -5.81 -14.46 2.93
CA LEU A 20 -5.26 -13.11 2.90
C LEU A 20 -4.96 -12.65 1.47
N GLU A 21 -4.33 -13.51 0.65
CA GLU A 21 -4.06 -13.20 -0.77
C GLU A 21 -5.35 -12.93 -1.54
N LEU A 22 -6.42 -13.69 -1.29
CA LEU A 22 -7.74 -13.45 -1.90
C LEU A 22 -8.23 -12.02 -1.64
N ILE A 23 -8.17 -11.56 -0.39
CA ILE A 23 -8.70 -10.24 -0.02
C ILE A 23 -7.82 -9.11 -0.55
N VAL A 24 -6.50 -9.29 -0.52
CA VAL A 24 -5.58 -8.34 -1.15
C VAL A 24 -5.81 -8.28 -2.66
N ALA A 25 -6.04 -9.42 -3.32
CA ALA A 25 -6.34 -9.47 -4.75
C ALA A 25 -7.69 -8.80 -5.10
N MET A 26 -8.71 -8.91 -4.24
CA MET A 26 -9.96 -8.18 -4.38
C MET A 26 -9.75 -6.66 -4.27
N GLY A 27 -8.97 -6.23 -3.27
CA GLY A 27 -8.56 -4.82 -3.14
C GLY A 27 -7.82 -4.32 -4.37
N MET A 28 -6.86 -5.10 -4.89
CA MET A 28 -6.07 -4.74 -6.07
C MET A 28 -6.97 -4.60 -7.30
N ALA A 29 -7.93 -5.51 -7.49
CA ALA A 29 -8.88 -5.44 -8.57
C ALA A 29 -9.84 -4.25 -8.46
N ALA A 30 -10.29 -3.90 -7.26
CA ALA A 30 -11.17 -2.76 -7.02
C ALA A 30 -10.46 -1.41 -7.22
N CYS A 31 -9.19 -1.35 -6.82
CA CYS A 31 -8.37 -0.13 -6.78
C CYS A 31 -7.28 -0.11 -7.86
N GLY A 32 -7.46 -0.81 -8.99
CA GLY A 32 -6.40 -0.96 -10.00
C GLY A 32 -5.80 0.37 -10.47
N GLU A 33 -6.62 1.41 -10.69
CA GLU A 33 -6.14 2.75 -11.04
C GLU A 33 -5.16 3.34 -10.00
N GLN A 34 -5.38 3.07 -8.71
CA GLN A 34 -4.45 3.48 -7.64
C GLN A 34 -3.13 2.73 -7.75
N MET A 35 -3.13 1.47 -8.23
CA MET A 35 -1.90 0.71 -8.48
C MET A 35 -1.10 1.27 -9.64
N TYR A 36 -1.76 1.70 -10.72
CA TYR A 36 -1.07 2.41 -11.80
C TYR A 36 -0.47 3.73 -11.34
N ALA A 37 -1.20 4.51 -10.53
CA ALA A 37 -0.69 5.74 -9.95
C ALA A 37 0.53 5.47 -9.03
N MET A 38 0.44 4.48 -8.15
CA MET A 38 1.52 4.10 -7.25
C MET A 38 2.78 3.63 -8.01
N ALA A 39 2.61 2.85 -9.08
CA ALA A 39 3.74 2.43 -9.91
C ALA A 39 4.42 3.62 -10.61
N GLN A 40 3.65 4.60 -11.06
CA GLN A 40 4.18 5.85 -11.61
C GLN A 40 4.96 6.65 -10.55
N ASP A 41 4.41 6.77 -9.35
CA ASP A 41 5.04 7.49 -8.23
C ASP A 41 6.37 6.85 -7.82
N TYR A 42 6.43 5.51 -7.76
CA TYR A 42 7.66 4.78 -7.48
C TYR A 42 8.56 4.58 -8.70
N LYS A 43 8.14 5.00 -9.89
CA LYS A 43 8.87 4.84 -11.16
C LYS A 43 9.24 3.40 -11.45
N ILE A 44 8.33 2.49 -11.13
CA ILE A 44 8.46 1.07 -11.42
C ILE A 44 7.45 0.68 -12.50
N GLU A 45 7.78 -0.35 -13.26
CA GLU A 45 6.80 -1.01 -14.11
C GLU A 45 5.89 -1.89 -13.24
N ILE A 46 4.60 -1.91 -13.57
CA ILE A 46 3.66 -2.84 -12.96
C ILE A 46 4.05 -4.25 -13.36
N ASP A 47 3.98 -5.17 -12.40
CA ASP A 47 4.22 -6.56 -12.68
C ASP A 47 3.24 -7.09 -13.73
N SER A 48 3.78 -7.68 -14.79
CA SER A 48 2.98 -8.24 -15.90
C SER A 48 1.90 -9.22 -15.44
N MET A 49 2.12 -9.94 -14.34
CA MET A 49 1.14 -10.85 -13.77
C MET A 49 0.03 -10.10 -13.03
N ALA A 50 0.35 -9.04 -12.30
CA ALA A 50 -0.64 -8.20 -11.65
C ALA A 50 -1.53 -7.48 -12.69
N ASP A 51 -0.92 -6.97 -13.76
CA ASP A 51 -1.64 -6.35 -14.89
C ASP A 51 -2.56 -7.35 -15.59
N SER A 52 -2.06 -8.57 -15.88
CA SER A 52 -2.86 -9.63 -16.49
C SER A 52 -4.01 -10.08 -15.58
N PHE A 53 -3.78 -10.19 -14.27
CA PHE A 53 -4.83 -10.50 -13.30
C PHE A 53 -5.91 -9.41 -13.28
N TYR A 54 -5.51 -8.13 -13.28
CA TYR A 54 -6.44 -7.01 -13.25
C TYR A 54 -7.35 -6.99 -14.50
N GLU A 55 -6.78 -7.14 -15.68
CA GLU A 55 -7.55 -7.15 -16.94
C GLU A 55 -8.43 -8.39 -17.07
N ASP A 56 -7.94 -9.58 -16.68
CA ASP A 56 -8.73 -10.82 -16.67
C ASP A 56 -9.89 -10.74 -15.65
N THR A 57 -9.68 -10.11 -14.50
CA THR A 57 -10.73 -9.86 -13.51
C THR A 57 -11.88 -9.03 -14.10
N LYS A 58 -11.55 -7.95 -14.82
CA LYS A 58 -12.55 -7.09 -15.50
C LYS A 58 -13.30 -7.83 -16.59
N ALA A 59 -12.65 -8.76 -17.28
CA ALA A 59 -13.29 -9.58 -18.31
C ALA A 59 -14.23 -10.65 -17.73
N ARG A 60 -13.91 -11.22 -16.56
CA ARG A 60 -14.66 -12.31 -15.93
C ARG A 60 -15.85 -11.85 -15.10
N LEU A 61 -15.73 -10.71 -14.44
CA LEU A 61 -16.79 -10.22 -13.56
C LEU A 61 -17.91 -9.53 -14.36
N SER A 62 -19.15 -9.85 -14.01
CA SER A 62 -20.30 -9.10 -14.53
C SER A 62 -20.23 -7.63 -14.09
N PRO A 63 -20.82 -6.68 -14.84
CA PRO A 63 -20.88 -5.28 -14.41
C PRO A 63 -21.50 -5.07 -13.03
N HIS A 64 -22.42 -5.95 -12.63
CA HIS A 64 -23.01 -5.92 -11.29
C HIS A 64 -22.01 -6.36 -10.22
N THR A 65 -21.30 -7.47 -10.42
CA THR A 65 -20.28 -7.93 -9.46
C THR A 65 -19.13 -6.93 -9.35
N LEU A 66 -18.73 -6.30 -10.46
CA LEU A 66 -17.70 -5.25 -10.44
C LEU A 66 -18.13 -4.04 -9.61
N ARG A 67 -19.40 -3.62 -9.69
CA ARG A 67 -19.93 -2.55 -8.83
C ARG A 67 -19.94 -2.94 -7.36
N GLU A 68 -20.29 -4.18 -7.03
CA GLU A 68 -20.22 -4.67 -5.65
C GLU A 68 -18.77 -4.70 -5.14
N LEU A 69 -17.83 -5.13 -5.99
CA LEU A 69 -16.40 -5.09 -5.67
C LEU A 69 -15.93 -3.66 -5.38
N GLN A 70 -16.29 -2.71 -6.25
CA GLN A 70 -16.00 -1.29 -6.06
C GLN A 70 -16.68 -0.71 -4.82
N PHE A 71 -17.91 -1.13 -4.50
CA PHE A 71 -18.64 -0.67 -3.33
C PHE A 71 -17.90 -1.02 -2.03
N PHE A 72 -17.40 -2.25 -1.89
CA PHE A 72 -16.75 -2.69 -0.64
C PHE A 72 -15.24 -2.41 -0.58
N PHE A 73 -14.54 -2.42 -1.71
CA PHE A 73 -13.07 -2.33 -1.75
C PHE A 73 -12.53 -1.09 -2.45
N GLY A 74 -13.33 -0.41 -3.28
CA GLY A 74 -12.86 0.59 -4.25
C GLY A 74 -12.53 1.98 -3.70
N HIS A 75 -12.27 2.11 -2.40
CA HIS A 75 -12.08 3.40 -1.74
C HIS A 75 -10.60 3.76 -1.61
N ASN A 76 -9.82 2.89 -1.00
CA ASN A 76 -8.39 3.08 -0.81
C ASN A 76 -7.74 1.70 -0.64
N PHE A 77 -6.75 1.38 -1.46
CA PHE A 77 -6.09 0.08 -1.39
C PHE A 77 -5.28 -0.12 -0.10
N LEU A 78 -4.69 0.97 0.41
CA LEU A 78 -3.80 0.95 1.56
C LEU A 78 -4.59 1.07 2.88
N HIS A 79 -5.70 1.82 2.85
CA HIS A 79 -6.62 2.00 3.97
C HIS A 79 -7.78 1.01 3.88
N LYS A 80 -7.84 0.07 4.82
CA LYS A 80 -8.87 -0.97 4.90
C LYS A 80 -10.15 -0.34 5.47
N THR A 81 -11.22 -0.31 4.69
CA THR A 81 -12.45 0.43 4.98
C THR A 81 -13.60 -0.55 5.26
N LEU A 82 -14.55 -0.66 4.34
CA LEU A 82 -15.68 -1.59 4.45
C LEU A 82 -15.24 -3.05 4.36
N ASP A 83 -14.01 -3.31 3.92
CA ASP A 83 -13.37 -4.62 3.86
C ASP A 83 -12.62 -5.00 5.15
N PHE A 84 -12.52 -4.10 6.15
CA PHE A 84 -11.70 -4.30 7.35
C PHE A 84 -12.05 -5.57 8.13
N GLY A 85 -13.35 -5.90 8.26
CA GLY A 85 -13.80 -7.11 8.94
C GLY A 85 -13.21 -8.41 8.37
N PHE A 86 -12.83 -8.43 7.08
CA PHE A 86 -12.12 -9.56 6.51
C PHE A 86 -10.73 -9.72 7.12
N TYR A 87 -9.96 -8.65 7.18
CA TYR A 87 -8.63 -8.66 7.78
C TYR A 87 -8.68 -9.07 9.24
N VAL A 88 -9.65 -8.58 10.02
CA VAL A 88 -9.84 -9.01 11.41
C VAL A 88 -10.09 -10.52 11.48
N SER A 89 -11.00 -11.05 10.66
CA SER A 89 -11.35 -12.47 10.66
C SER A 89 -10.21 -13.39 10.21
N ILE A 90 -9.35 -12.94 9.29
CA ILE A 90 -8.21 -13.71 8.79
C ILE A 90 -7.05 -13.63 9.77
N CYS A 91 -6.65 -12.41 10.14
CA CYS A 91 -5.42 -12.13 10.85
C CYS A 91 -5.53 -12.31 12.37
N SER A 92 -6.74 -12.47 12.91
CA SER A 92 -6.92 -12.96 14.28
C SER A 92 -6.57 -14.45 14.42
N ASN A 93 -6.44 -15.19 13.32
CA ASN A 93 -5.90 -16.54 13.34
C ASN A 93 -4.37 -16.47 13.17
N PRO A 94 -3.57 -17.07 14.09
CA PRO A 94 -2.14 -17.14 13.90
C PRO A 94 -1.76 -18.00 12.71
N GLU A 95 -2.53 -19.04 12.37
CA GLU A 95 -2.20 -19.96 11.28
C GLU A 95 -2.79 -19.55 9.93
N PRO A 96 -2.09 -19.85 8.81
CA PRO A 96 -2.60 -19.56 7.49
C PRO A 96 -3.86 -20.37 7.19
N GLN A 97 -4.77 -19.77 6.43
CA GLN A 97 -6.07 -20.35 6.10
C GLN A 97 -6.21 -20.51 4.59
N THR A 98 -6.92 -21.56 4.15
CA THR A 98 -7.37 -21.65 2.77
C THR A 98 -8.49 -20.62 2.55
N ALA A 99 -8.66 -20.13 1.32
CA ALA A 99 -9.75 -19.20 1.04
C ALA A 99 -11.11 -19.87 1.25
N GLU A 100 -11.26 -21.15 0.90
CA GLU A 100 -12.53 -21.88 1.04
C GLU A 100 -12.95 -22.09 2.49
N ASP A 101 -12.02 -22.50 3.36
CA ASP A 101 -12.34 -22.74 4.77
C ASP A 101 -12.64 -21.41 5.48
N TRP A 102 -11.92 -20.35 5.13
CA TRP A 102 -12.19 -19.01 5.65
C TRP A 102 -13.54 -18.45 5.16
N ILE A 103 -13.87 -18.56 3.87
CA ILE A 103 -15.19 -18.15 3.35
C ILE A 103 -16.30 -18.92 4.07
N ARG A 104 -16.13 -20.22 4.31
CA ARG A 104 -17.10 -21.04 5.04
C ARG A 104 -17.24 -20.58 6.50
N SER A 105 -16.14 -20.23 7.16
CA SER A 105 -16.19 -19.78 8.56
C SER A 105 -16.93 -18.45 8.71
N LEU A 106 -16.83 -17.55 7.74
CA LEU A 106 -17.55 -16.27 7.73
C LEU A 106 -19.08 -16.41 7.67
N GLU A 107 -19.62 -17.53 7.19
CA GLU A 107 -21.07 -17.73 7.11
C GLU A 107 -21.75 -17.67 8.48
N THR A 108 -21.05 -18.15 9.51
CA THR A 108 -21.55 -18.20 10.89
C THR A 108 -21.34 -16.91 11.67
N VAL A 109 -20.52 -15.99 11.14
CA VAL A 109 -20.22 -14.70 11.79
C VAL A 109 -21.44 -13.78 11.71
N PRO A 110 -21.94 -13.22 12.82
CA PRO A 110 -23.10 -12.31 12.79
C PRO A 110 -22.85 -11.05 11.94
N ALA A 111 -23.88 -10.55 11.24
CA ALA A 111 -23.77 -9.31 10.47
C ALA A 111 -23.32 -8.14 11.36
N GLU A 112 -23.85 -8.08 12.57
CA GLU A 112 -23.49 -7.10 13.59
C GLU A 112 -21.99 -6.99 13.84
N TRP A 113 -21.29 -8.12 13.94
CA TRP A 113 -19.85 -8.13 14.14
C TRP A 113 -19.15 -7.54 12.92
N MET A 114 -19.51 -7.99 11.71
CA MET A 114 -18.89 -7.54 10.47
C MET A 114 -19.02 -6.03 10.29
N LEU A 115 -20.21 -5.49 10.56
CA LEU A 115 -20.48 -4.06 10.44
C LEU A 115 -19.78 -3.23 11.53
N THR A 116 -19.64 -3.77 12.73
CA THR A 116 -18.84 -3.14 13.78
C THR A 116 -17.39 -2.97 13.33
N GLU A 117 -16.81 -4.00 12.71
CA GLU A 117 -15.45 -3.93 12.17
C GLU A 117 -15.36 -2.98 10.95
N MET A 118 -16.39 -2.90 10.09
CA MET A 118 -16.44 -1.89 9.02
C MET A 118 -16.35 -0.45 9.57
N VAL A 119 -17.08 -0.17 10.65
CA VAL A 119 -17.02 1.15 11.31
C VAL A 119 -15.61 1.42 11.82
N PHE A 120 -14.97 0.44 12.45
CA PHE A 120 -13.59 0.59 12.91
C PHE A 120 -12.62 0.88 11.76
N GLY A 121 -12.72 0.14 10.65
CA GLY A 121 -11.87 0.35 9.48
C GLY A 121 -11.99 1.75 8.89
N VAL A 122 -13.23 2.22 8.66
CA VAL A 122 -13.50 3.55 8.11
C VAL A 122 -13.01 4.68 9.03
N TYR A 123 -13.15 4.51 10.35
CA TYR A 123 -12.82 5.55 11.32
C TYR A 123 -11.49 5.34 12.04
N HIS A 124 -10.61 4.43 11.58
CA HIS A 124 -9.36 4.12 12.27
C HIS A 124 -8.55 5.39 12.65
N ASP A 125 -8.34 6.30 11.69
CA ASP A 125 -7.59 7.55 11.89
C ASP A 125 -8.36 8.66 12.63
N LYS A 126 -9.66 8.43 12.89
CA LYS A 126 -10.56 9.37 13.54
C LYS A 126 -11.36 8.72 14.66
N LEU A 127 -10.82 7.65 15.25
CA LEU A 127 -11.57 6.84 16.20
C LEU A 127 -11.93 7.65 17.44
N GLU A 128 -11.01 8.48 17.95
CA GLU A 128 -11.26 9.35 19.10
C GLU A 128 -12.43 10.34 18.86
N GLU A 129 -12.48 10.95 17.66
CA GLU A 129 -13.56 11.85 17.26
C GLU A 129 -14.90 11.11 17.16
N LEU A 130 -14.92 9.90 16.60
CA LEU A 130 -16.12 9.06 16.52
C LEU A 130 -16.61 8.65 17.92
N LEU A 131 -15.68 8.26 18.79
CA LEU A 131 -15.98 7.75 20.12
C LEU A 131 -16.56 8.83 21.04
N GLN A 132 -16.21 10.11 20.85
CA GLN A 132 -16.68 11.22 21.69
C GLN A 132 -16.44 10.96 23.19
N GLY A 133 -15.28 10.38 23.51
CA GLY A 133 -14.89 10.00 24.88
C GLY A 133 -15.49 8.70 25.42
N ARG A 134 -16.22 7.92 24.60
CA ARG A 134 -16.70 6.57 24.95
C ARG A 134 -15.61 5.52 24.69
N ASP A 135 -15.74 4.37 25.33
CA ASP A 135 -14.90 3.20 25.05
C ASP A 135 -15.43 2.44 23.83
N TRP A 136 -14.54 2.05 22.91
CA TRP A 136 -14.89 1.26 21.72
C TRP A 136 -15.53 -0.08 22.09
N GLU A 137 -15.01 -0.77 23.11
CA GLU A 137 -15.55 -2.07 23.53
C GLU A 137 -17.00 -1.96 24.01
N ALA A 138 -17.40 -0.81 24.55
CA ALA A 138 -18.78 -0.56 24.98
C ALA A 138 -19.73 -0.26 23.81
N LEU A 139 -19.22 0.09 22.64
CA LEU A 139 -20.00 0.38 21.44
C LEU A 139 -20.17 -0.83 20.53
N LYS A 140 -19.29 -1.83 20.64
CA LYS A 140 -19.34 -3.04 19.81
C LYS A 140 -20.73 -3.68 19.90
N GLY A 141 -21.30 -3.94 18.73
CA GLY A 141 -22.61 -4.55 18.60
C GLY A 141 -23.81 -3.60 18.66
N ASN A 142 -23.65 -2.36 19.13
CA ASN A 142 -24.72 -1.37 19.13
C ASN A 142 -24.81 -0.62 17.80
N LEU A 143 -25.29 -1.29 16.75
CA LEU A 143 -25.34 -0.74 15.39
C LEU A 143 -26.14 0.57 15.30
N SER A 144 -27.22 0.70 16.06
CA SER A 144 -28.03 1.92 16.08
C SER A 144 -27.25 3.13 16.59
N LEU A 145 -26.46 2.95 17.65
CA LEU A 145 -25.60 4.00 18.18
C LEU A 145 -24.43 4.29 17.23
N LEU A 146 -23.80 3.26 16.67
CA LEU A 146 -22.75 3.42 15.67
C LEU A 146 -23.25 4.21 14.45
N ALA A 147 -24.44 3.90 13.94
CA ALA A 147 -25.06 4.62 12.83
C ALA A 147 -25.33 6.10 13.14
N ALA A 148 -25.71 6.43 14.38
CA ALA A 148 -25.85 7.82 14.80
C ALA A 148 -24.50 8.55 14.82
N LEU A 149 -23.47 7.94 15.39
CA LEU A 149 -22.13 8.50 15.45
C LEU A 149 -21.52 8.71 14.06
N VAL A 150 -21.65 7.71 13.18
CA VAL A 150 -21.17 7.78 11.80
C VAL A 150 -21.86 8.91 11.03
N ARG A 151 -23.15 9.18 11.29
CA ARG A 151 -23.88 10.29 10.63
C ARG A 151 -23.36 11.66 11.03
N ASP A 152 -22.97 11.81 12.29
CA ASP A 152 -22.58 13.11 12.86
C ASP A 152 -21.07 13.39 12.76
N THR A 153 -20.25 12.35 12.52
CA THR A 153 -18.80 12.46 12.44
C THR A 153 -18.31 12.09 11.04
N PRO A 154 -17.79 13.03 10.22
CA PRO A 154 -17.19 12.69 8.94
C PRO A 154 -15.85 11.94 9.15
N PRO A 155 -15.56 10.88 8.36
CA PRO A 155 -14.30 10.16 8.46
C PRO A 155 -13.13 10.96 7.86
N HIS A 156 -11.92 10.39 7.86
CA HIS A 156 -10.72 11.05 7.33
C HIS A 156 -10.89 11.38 5.83
N GLN A 157 -10.21 12.44 5.35
CA GLN A 157 -10.40 12.95 3.99
C GLN A 157 -10.14 11.89 2.91
N GLU A 158 -9.17 11.00 3.14
CA GLU A 158 -8.80 9.93 2.21
C GLU A 158 -9.90 8.87 2.00
N VAL A 159 -10.80 8.72 2.96
CA VAL A 159 -11.90 7.75 2.93
C VAL A 159 -13.26 8.42 3.08
N LEU A 160 -13.36 9.72 2.83
CA LEU A 160 -14.59 10.51 3.02
C LEU A 160 -15.79 9.90 2.27
N LEU A 161 -15.55 9.35 1.08
CA LEU A 161 -16.57 8.76 0.22
C LEU A 161 -17.15 7.43 0.75
N THR A 162 -16.55 6.84 1.80
CA THR A 162 -17.04 5.59 2.42
C THR A 162 -18.20 5.79 3.38
N GLN A 163 -18.44 7.02 3.84
CA GLN A 163 -19.42 7.30 4.90
C GLN A 163 -20.84 6.90 4.50
N GLU A 164 -21.29 7.30 3.31
CA GLU A 164 -22.64 6.97 2.81
C GLU A 164 -22.81 5.45 2.57
N PRO A 165 -21.89 4.75 1.88
CA PRO A 165 -21.89 3.28 1.82
C PRO A 165 -21.94 2.60 3.19
N LEU A 166 -21.18 3.10 4.17
CA LEU A 166 -21.21 2.56 5.53
C LEU A 166 -22.57 2.74 6.19
N LEU A 167 -23.20 3.91 6.04
CA LEU A 167 -24.54 4.18 6.54
C LEU A 167 -25.60 3.29 5.88
N GLU A 168 -25.46 3.01 4.58
CA GLU A 168 -26.30 2.03 3.87
C GLU A 168 -26.17 0.63 4.49
N CYS A 169 -24.93 0.18 4.74
CA CYS A 169 -24.67 -1.09 5.40
C CYS A 169 -25.29 -1.15 6.79
N LEU A 170 -25.11 -0.12 7.61
CA LEU A 170 -25.63 -0.03 8.97
C LEU A 170 -27.17 0.00 9.02
N ALA A 171 -27.82 0.58 8.00
CA ALA A 171 -29.27 0.58 7.88
C ALA A 171 -29.84 -0.81 7.51
N HIS A 172 -29.06 -1.64 6.80
CA HIS A 172 -29.48 -2.96 6.32
C HIS A 172 -28.44 -4.07 6.60
N PRO A 173 -28.19 -4.44 7.87
CA PRO A 173 -27.10 -5.35 8.24
C PRO A 173 -27.09 -6.71 7.55
N GLU A 174 -28.22 -7.41 7.57
CA GLU A 174 -28.32 -8.77 6.99
C GLU A 174 -28.22 -8.74 5.46
N GLU A 175 -28.74 -7.69 4.83
CA GLU A 175 -28.59 -7.50 3.38
C GLU A 175 -27.14 -7.20 3.01
N CYS A 176 -26.48 -6.33 3.77
CA CYS A 176 -25.06 -6.04 3.61
C CYS A 176 -24.24 -7.34 3.72
N LYS A 177 -24.40 -8.11 4.80
CA LYS A 177 -23.72 -9.40 4.97
C LYS A 177 -23.99 -10.34 3.79
N LEU A 178 -25.24 -10.42 3.32
CA LEU A 178 -25.59 -11.28 2.18
C LEU A 178 -24.84 -10.86 0.91
N ARG A 179 -24.83 -9.57 0.58
CA ARG A 179 -24.08 -9.00 -0.57
C ARG A 179 -22.59 -9.26 -0.44
N TYR A 180 -22.04 -9.01 0.74
CA TYR A 180 -20.64 -9.22 1.10
C TYR A 180 -20.18 -10.67 0.89
N MET A 181 -20.98 -11.64 1.37
CA MET A 181 -20.72 -13.06 1.18
C MET A 181 -20.92 -13.52 -0.28
N GLN A 182 -21.90 -12.97 -0.99
CA GLN A 182 -22.10 -13.27 -2.41
C GLN A 182 -20.93 -12.77 -3.27
N LEU A 183 -20.42 -11.58 -2.98
CA LEU A 183 -19.25 -11.01 -3.64
C LEU A 183 -18.03 -11.91 -3.45
N LEU A 184 -17.70 -12.31 -2.21
CA LEU A 184 -16.59 -13.22 -1.92
C LEU A 184 -16.66 -14.52 -2.72
N ARG A 185 -17.83 -15.20 -2.66
CA ARG A 185 -18.02 -16.48 -3.34
C ARG A 185 -17.90 -16.36 -4.86
N ARG A 186 -18.46 -15.30 -5.44
CA ARG A 186 -18.37 -15.03 -6.88
C ARG A 186 -16.94 -14.70 -7.30
N PHE A 187 -16.28 -13.80 -6.59
CA PHE A 187 -14.90 -13.44 -6.90
C PHE A 187 -13.97 -14.65 -6.78
N TYR A 188 -14.13 -15.45 -5.72
CA TYR A 188 -13.36 -16.68 -5.55
C TYR A 188 -13.54 -17.64 -6.74
N LYS A 189 -14.79 -17.96 -7.05
CA LYS A 189 -15.14 -18.96 -8.06
C LYS A 189 -14.84 -18.51 -9.49
N ASP A 190 -15.13 -17.26 -9.81
CA ASP A 190 -15.10 -16.78 -11.19
C ASP A 190 -13.71 -16.22 -11.57
N VAL A 191 -12.91 -15.79 -10.58
CA VAL A 191 -11.60 -15.15 -10.78
C VAL A 191 -10.50 -15.88 -10.02
N PHE A 192 -10.51 -15.81 -8.68
CA PHE A 192 -9.34 -16.15 -7.88
C PHE A 192 -8.90 -17.62 -8.02
N ILE A 193 -9.84 -18.56 -8.17
CA ILE A 193 -9.53 -19.99 -8.35
C ILE A 193 -8.64 -20.26 -9.57
N HIS A 194 -8.72 -19.42 -10.60
CA HIS A 194 -7.91 -19.55 -11.82
C HIS A 194 -6.49 -19.01 -11.67
N TRP A 195 -6.26 -18.18 -10.64
CA TRP A 195 -4.99 -17.49 -10.40
C TRP A 195 -4.28 -17.95 -9.13
N LYS A 196 -4.98 -18.56 -8.17
CA LYS A 196 -4.48 -18.83 -6.81
C LYS A 196 -3.17 -19.61 -6.79
N GLU A 197 -2.98 -20.58 -7.68
CA GLU A 197 -1.74 -21.36 -7.74
C GLU A 197 -0.56 -20.54 -8.26
N GLN A 198 -0.79 -19.73 -9.29
CA GLN A 198 0.26 -18.86 -9.84
C GLN A 198 0.61 -17.75 -8.84
N LEU A 199 -0.40 -17.14 -8.20
CA LEU A 199 -0.20 -16.11 -7.17
C LEU A 199 0.61 -16.69 -6.01
N LYS A 200 0.22 -17.88 -5.54
CA LYS A 200 0.95 -18.60 -4.49
C LYS A 200 2.39 -18.90 -4.88
N GLU A 201 2.63 -19.48 -6.07
CA GLU A 201 3.98 -19.80 -6.54
C GLU A 201 4.88 -18.56 -6.56
N ARG A 202 4.39 -17.44 -7.09
CA ARG A 202 5.14 -16.18 -7.11
C ARG A 202 5.38 -15.62 -5.71
N SER A 203 4.35 -15.59 -4.87
CA SER A 203 4.45 -15.13 -3.49
C SER A 203 5.44 -15.97 -2.67
N GLU A 204 5.42 -17.30 -2.80
CA GLU A 204 6.33 -18.21 -2.09
C GLU A 204 7.77 -18.08 -2.60
N GLN A 205 7.97 -17.96 -3.93
CA GLN A 205 9.29 -17.71 -4.52
C GLN A 205 9.91 -16.41 -3.98
N ALA A 206 9.14 -15.32 -3.98
CA ALA A 206 9.61 -14.05 -3.43
C ALA A 206 9.78 -14.11 -1.90
N SER A 207 8.93 -14.87 -1.20
CA SER A 207 9.06 -15.10 0.22
C SER A 207 10.38 -15.78 0.59
N ASP A 208 10.83 -16.77 -0.19
CA ASP A 208 12.12 -17.43 0.06
C ASP A 208 13.31 -16.49 -0.14
N HIS A 209 13.20 -15.57 -1.09
CA HIS A 209 14.19 -14.51 -1.28
C HIS A 209 14.20 -13.54 -0.08
N TYR A 210 13.04 -13.03 0.35
CA TYR A 210 12.95 -12.13 1.50
C TYR A 210 13.33 -12.79 2.83
N LYS A 211 13.01 -14.08 3.02
CA LYS A 211 13.49 -14.89 4.15
C LYS A 211 15.02 -14.89 4.17
N THR A 212 15.67 -15.04 3.02
CA THR A 212 17.14 -15.02 2.91
C THR A 212 17.71 -13.67 3.33
N LEU A 213 17.14 -12.57 2.81
CA LEU A 213 17.57 -11.21 3.15
C LEU A 213 17.38 -10.90 4.65
N PHE A 214 16.21 -11.20 5.18
CA PHE A 214 15.91 -11.08 6.60
C PHE A 214 16.86 -11.93 7.45
N ALA A 215 17.09 -13.18 7.04
CA ALA A 215 17.99 -14.07 7.75
C ALA A 215 19.46 -13.65 7.71
N ALA A 216 19.89 -12.82 6.76
CA ALA A 216 21.24 -12.27 6.76
C ALA A 216 21.36 -11.13 7.78
N LYS A 217 20.42 -10.17 7.77
CA LYS A 217 20.46 -8.95 8.60
C LYS A 217 19.05 -8.51 9.05
N PRO A 218 18.48 -9.12 10.11
CA PRO A 218 17.09 -8.90 10.51
C PRO A 218 16.76 -7.44 10.81
N GLU A 219 17.57 -6.77 11.63
CA GLU A 219 17.35 -5.36 11.99
C GLU A 219 17.38 -4.45 10.75
N GLN A 220 18.41 -4.60 9.90
CA GLN A 220 18.55 -3.80 8.68
C GLN A 220 17.38 -4.04 7.72
N PHE A 221 16.95 -5.31 7.56
CA PHE A 221 15.79 -5.66 6.76
C PHE A 221 14.53 -4.90 7.21
N ILE A 222 14.27 -4.87 8.52
CA ILE A 222 13.07 -4.21 9.07
C ILE A 222 13.13 -2.68 8.87
N ARG A 223 14.28 -2.07 9.13
CA ARG A 223 14.45 -0.62 8.99
C ARG A 223 14.40 -0.17 7.53
N GLU A 224 15.02 -0.93 6.63
CA GLU A 224 15.30 -0.43 5.28
C GLU A 224 14.38 -0.98 4.20
N ILE A 225 13.91 -2.23 4.33
CA ILE A 225 13.01 -2.86 3.33
C ILE A 225 11.56 -2.82 3.82
N HIS A 226 11.31 -3.19 5.09
CA HIS A 226 9.98 -3.09 5.69
C HIS A 226 9.63 -1.64 6.12
N LYS A 227 10.63 -0.75 6.24
CA LYS A 227 10.45 0.67 6.58
C LYS A 227 9.75 0.91 7.94
N ASN A 228 10.09 0.13 8.97
CA ASN A 228 9.59 0.33 10.33
C ASN A 228 10.68 0.17 11.40
N GLU A 229 10.34 0.53 12.64
CA GLU A 229 11.14 0.28 13.83
C GLU A 229 11.06 -1.21 14.24
N PRO A 230 12.19 -1.91 14.43
CA PRO A 230 12.23 -3.33 14.84
C PRO A 230 11.43 -3.66 16.10
N GLU A 231 11.31 -2.71 17.01
CA GLU A 231 10.69 -2.83 18.33
C GLU A 231 9.22 -3.28 18.24
N ILE A 232 8.53 -2.92 17.15
CA ILE A 232 7.11 -3.28 16.95
C ILE A 232 6.91 -4.80 16.81
N PHE A 233 7.96 -5.55 16.46
CA PHE A 233 7.92 -7.01 16.26
C PHE A 233 8.44 -7.79 17.47
N LEU A 234 8.78 -7.12 18.58
CA LEU A 234 9.36 -7.79 19.75
C LEU A 234 8.31 -8.33 20.72
N SER A 235 7.09 -7.78 20.68
CA SER A 235 6.05 -8.06 21.67
C SER A 235 5.22 -9.30 21.38
N PHE A 236 5.09 -9.72 20.12
CA PHE A 236 4.26 -10.86 19.73
C PHE A 236 4.68 -11.48 18.39
N PRO A 237 4.34 -12.76 18.16
CA PRO A 237 4.60 -13.43 16.88
C PRO A 237 3.92 -12.71 15.72
N THR A 238 4.66 -12.52 14.64
CA THR A 238 4.21 -11.83 13.43
C THR A 238 4.49 -12.66 12.18
N ALA A 239 3.45 -12.88 11.39
CA ALA A 239 3.51 -13.58 10.11
C ALA A 239 3.65 -12.59 8.93
N PHE A 240 4.71 -12.72 8.14
CA PHE A 240 4.95 -11.95 6.93
C PHE A 240 4.39 -12.73 5.73
N HIS A 241 3.34 -12.18 5.14
CA HIS A 241 2.72 -12.67 3.92
C HIS A 241 3.19 -11.80 2.76
N VAL A 242 4.17 -12.32 2.00
CA VAL A 242 4.57 -11.69 0.73
C VAL A 242 3.47 -11.95 -0.27
N SER A 243 2.90 -10.88 -0.81
CA SER A 243 1.69 -10.95 -1.64
C SER A 243 1.98 -10.49 -3.06
N GLN A 244 1.64 -11.31 -4.06
CA GLN A 244 1.74 -10.92 -5.46
C GLN A 244 0.71 -9.83 -5.79
N ALA A 245 -0.46 -9.85 -5.16
CA ALA A 245 -1.46 -8.79 -5.29
C ALA A 245 -1.04 -7.46 -4.63
N SER A 246 -0.10 -7.48 -3.68
CA SER A 246 0.53 -6.27 -3.14
C SER A 246 1.86 -6.01 -3.82
N GLN A 247 1.95 -5.00 -4.67
CA GLN A 247 3.18 -4.75 -5.44
C GLN A 247 4.27 -4.15 -4.55
N VAL A 248 3.97 -3.04 -3.87
CA VAL A 248 4.88 -2.30 -2.98
C VAL A 248 4.08 -1.84 -1.77
N GLY A 249 4.73 -1.82 -0.61
CA GLY A 249 4.15 -1.37 0.65
C GLY A 249 4.22 -2.44 1.74
N ASN A 250 3.91 -2.01 2.96
CA ASN A 250 3.87 -2.86 4.14
C ASN A 250 2.63 -2.51 4.95
N HIS A 251 1.71 -3.46 5.12
CA HIS A 251 0.57 -3.28 6.00
C HIS A 251 0.71 -4.17 7.22
N PHE A 252 1.04 -3.55 8.35
CA PHE A 252 1.08 -4.24 9.63
C PHE A 252 -0.31 -4.25 10.27
N LEU A 253 -0.77 -5.43 10.62
CA LEU A 253 -2.05 -5.70 11.28
C LEU A 253 -1.77 -6.47 12.56
N ASN A 254 -2.31 -6.02 13.68
CA ASN A 254 -2.20 -6.75 14.94
C ASN A 254 -3.56 -6.86 15.63
N PHE A 255 -3.80 -8.01 16.25
CA PHE A 255 -5.06 -8.31 16.92
C PHE A 255 -4.81 -9.01 18.25
N THR A 256 -5.60 -8.66 19.26
CA THR A 256 -5.62 -9.35 20.54
C THR A 256 -6.62 -10.49 20.49
N THR A 257 -6.15 -11.71 20.73
CA THR A 257 -6.98 -12.92 20.74
C THR A 257 -6.98 -13.55 22.13
N ALA A 258 -7.83 -14.56 22.35
CA ALA A 258 -7.82 -15.33 23.58
C ALA A 258 -6.47 -16.04 23.86
N ALA A 259 -5.68 -16.32 22.81
CA ALA A 259 -4.36 -16.95 22.91
C ALA A 259 -3.21 -15.93 23.05
N GLY A 260 -3.50 -14.63 22.99
CA GLY A 260 -2.52 -13.55 23.00
C GLY A 260 -2.57 -12.69 21.73
N ASN A 261 -1.64 -11.75 21.63
CA ASN A 261 -1.53 -10.90 20.45
C ASN A 261 -0.91 -11.65 19.27
N VAL A 262 -1.43 -11.38 18.07
CA VAL A 262 -0.94 -11.92 16.82
C VAL A 262 -0.73 -10.77 15.83
N GLY A 263 0.36 -10.85 15.07
CA GLY A 263 0.68 -9.91 14.01
C GLY A 263 0.65 -10.56 12.63
N TRP A 264 0.23 -9.78 11.63
CA TRP A 264 0.39 -10.10 10.22
C TRP A 264 0.95 -8.88 9.48
N VAL A 265 1.85 -9.11 8.54
CA VAL A 265 2.31 -8.12 7.59
C VAL A 265 1.91 -8.56 6.20
N ILE A 266 1.13 -7.74 5.49
CA ILE A 266 0.98 -7.87 4.04
C ILE A 266 2.18 -7.14 3.44
N PHE A 267 3.09 -7.90 2.85
CA PHE A 267 4.38 -7.43 2.38
C PHE A 267 4.38 -7.37 0.86
N GLY A 268 4.69 -6.19 0.30
CA GLY A 268 4.77 -5.98 -1.13
C GLY A 268 5.86 -6.83 -1.79
N ILE A 269 5.54 -7.52 -2.87
CA ILE A 269 6.46 -8.46 -3.54
C ILE A 269 7.68 -7.76 -4.17
N HIS A 270 7.58 -6.46 -4.48
CA HIS A 270 8.63 -5.65 -5.10
C HIS A 270 9.22 -4.61 -4.15
N ASN A 271 9.05 -4.78 -2.83
CA ASN A 271 9.56 -3.84 -1.84
C ASN A 271 11.05 -3.53 -2.01
N GLU A 272 11.88 -4.51 -2.37
CA GLU A 272 13.32 -4.27 -2.58
C GLU A 272 13.69 -3.47 -3.83
N ARG A 273 12.75 -3.34 -4.79
CA ARG A 273 12.95 -2.50 -5.97
C ARG A 273 12.82 -1.01 -5.61
N VAL A 274 12.13 -0.72 -4.53
CA VAL A 274 11.79 0.65 -4.11
C VAL A 274 12.49 1.03 -2.80
N PHE A 275 12.68 0.05 -1.92
CA PHE A 275 13.21 0.22 -0.58
C PHE A 275 14.47 -0.62 -0.38
N GLY A 276 15.36 -0.15 0.50
CA GLY A 276 16.54 -0.89 0.92
C GLY A 276 17.82 -0.49 0.19
N PRO A 277 18.97 -1.09 0.58
CA PRO A 277 20.28 -0.67 0.11
C PRO A 277 20.47 -0.69 -1.41
N ALA A 278 19.86 -1.65 -2.10
CA ALA A 278 19.99 -1.78 -3.55
C ALA A 278 19.29 -0.61 -4.27
N ALA A 279 18.03 -0.33 -3.90
CA ALA A 279 17.27 0.80 -4.42
C ALA A 279 17.91 2.14 -4.05
N ASP A 280 18.34 2.30 -2.78
CA ASP A 280 19.04 3.49 -2.28
C ASP A 280 20.32 3.76 -3.11
N ARG A 281 21.08 2.70 -3.41
CA ARG A 281 22.29 2.76 -4.23
C ARG A 281 21.97 3.13 -5.69
N GLU A 282 20.98 2.50 -6.30
CA GLU A 282 20.59 2.81 -7.69
C GLU A 282 20.15 4.27 -7.84
N GLN A 283 19.33 4.77 -6.91
CA GLN A 283 18.94 6.18 -6.89
C GLN A 283 20.14 7.11 -6.71
N THR A 284 21.10 6.74 -5.86
CA THR A 284 22.36 7.48 -5.67
C THR A 284 23.20 7.50 -6.95
N GLU A 285 23.34 6.37 -7.64
CA GLU A 285 24.08 6.28 -8.91
C GLU A 285 23.46 7.17 -10.00
N LEU A 286 22.12 7.16 -10.12
CA LEU A 286 21.40 8.03 -11.05
C LEU A 286 21.58 9.51 -10.70
N PHE A 287 21.49 9.86 -9.41
CA PHE A 287 21.68 11.23 -8.93
C PHE A 287 23.09 11.76 -9.20
N LEU A 288 24.13 10.97 -8.87
CA LEU A 288 25.52 11.33 -9.18
C LEU A 288 25.76 11.43 -10.69
N LYS A 289 25.16 10.54 -11.48
CA LYS A 289 25.17 10.63 -12.95
C LYS A 289 24.44 11.87 -13.46
N ALA A 290 23.44 12.40 -12.76
CA ALA A 290 22.79 13.67 -13.09
C ALA A 290 23.78 14.83 -13.05
N PHE A 291 24.55 14.89 -11.98
CA PHE A 291 25.46 16.00 -11.68
C PHE A 291 26.90 15.83 -12.18
N SER A 292 27.25 14.66 -12.75
CA SER A 292 28.52 14.48 -13.45
C SER A 292 28.62 15.26 -14.77
N ASP A 293 27.49 15.75 -15.28
CA ASP A 293 27.43 16.63 -16.45
C ASP A 293 27.33 18.10 -16.01
N LYS A 294 28.32 18.89 -16.44
CA LYS A 294 28.42 20.32 -16.15
C LYS A 294 27.13 21.07 -16.50
N ARG A 295 26.51 20.79 -17.65
CA ARG A 295 25.32 21.50 -18.13
C ARG A 295 24.10 21.21 -17.27
N ARG A 296 23.93 19.98 -16.79
CA ARG A 296 22.83 19.62 -15.87
C ARG A 296 23.01 20.29 -14.50
N LEU A 297 24.24 20.35 -13.98
CA LEU A 297 24.52 21.10 -12.76
C LEU A 297 24.23 22.60 -12.93
N ASP A 298 24.73 23.22 -13.99
CA ASP A 298 24.49 24.63 -14.29
C ASP A 298 22.98 24.92 -14.50
N PHE A 299 22.23 24.00 -15.10
CA PHE A 299 20.77 24.07 -15.24
C PHE A 299 20.11 24.12 -13.85
N VAL A 300 20.40 23.18 -12.95
CA VAL A 300 19.82 23.18 -11.60
C VAL A 300 20.19 24.45 -10.82
N LEU A 301 21.45 24.92 -10.93
CA LEU A 301 21.89 26.16 -10.29
C LEU A 301 21.19 27.41 -10.84
N LEU A 302 20.82 27.41 -12.11
CA LEU A 302 20.01 28.46 -12.72
C LEU A 302 18.58 28.43 -12.14
N LEU A 303 17.94 27.26 -12.09
CA LEU A 303 16.59 27.11 -11.54
C LEU A 303 16.50 27.39 -10.03
N LYS A 304 17.61 27.24 -9.29
CA LYS A 304 17.70 27.64 -7.88
C LYS A 304 17.47 29.14 -7.68
N GLN A 305 17.82 29.97 -8.66
CA GLN A 305 17.67 31.42 -8.57
C GLN A 305 16.21 31.83 -8.78
N ARG A 306 15.58 31.29 -9.83
CA ARG A 306 14.16 31.44 -10.16
C ARG A 306 13.73 30.40 -11.20
N PRO A 307 12.42 30.22 -11.45
CA PRO A 307 11.96 29.47 -12.61
C PRO A 307 12.41 30.13 -13.93
N HIS A 308 12.71 29.31 -14.94
CA HIS A 308 13.13 29.78 -16.26
C HIS A 308 12.38 29.04 -17.36
N TYR A 309 12.06 29.72 -18.47
CA TYR A 309 11.51 29.06 -19.65
C TYR A 309 12.64 28.53 -20.56
N GLY A 310 12.34 27.53 -21.39
CA GLY A 310 13.36 26.76 -22.11
C GLY A 310 14.37 27.58 -22.93
N GLN A 311 13.93 28.69 -23.52
CA GLN A 311 14.82 29.56 -24.28
C GLN A 311 15.78 30.38 -23.40
N GLU A 312 15.38 30.78 -22.18
CA GLU A 312 16.30 31.42 -21.23
C GLU A 312 17.41 30.46 -20.82
N ILE A 313 17.04 29.19 -20.58
CA ILE A 313 17.99 28.14 -20.21
C ILE A 313 18.97 27.89 -21.38
N ALA A 314 18.45 27.76 -22.60
CA ALA A 314 19.27 27.60 -23.80
C ALA A 314 20.29 28.73 -23.95
N SER A 315 19.83 29.99 -23.82
CA SER A 315 20.68 31.17 -23.92
C SER A 315 21.70 31.26 -22.77
N ALA A 316 21.28 31.04 -21.52
CA ALA A 316 22.14 31.13 -20.34
C ALA A 316 23.24 30.07 -20.34
N LEU A 317 22.92 28.84 -20.80
CA LEU A 317 23.87 27.73 -20.83
C LEU A 317 24.65 27.63 -22.14
N GLY A 318 24.27 28.38 -23.18
CA GLY A 318 24.88 28.31 -24.51
C GLY A 318 24.64 26.97 -25.20
N ILE A 319 23.43 26.42 -25.06
CA ILE A 319 23.03 25.12 -25.63
C ILE A 319 21.80 25.29 -26.53
N THR A 320 21.51 24.28 -27.36
CA THR A 320 20.32 24.31 -28.23
C THR A 320 19.05 24.03 -27.43
N PRO A 321 17.86 24.47 -27.89
CA PRO A 321 16.59 24.07 -27.27
C PRO A 321 16.40 22.54 -27.21
N ALA A 322 16.89 21.81 -28.21
CA ALA A 322 16.89 20.35 -28.20
C ALA A 322 17.76 19.78 -27.07
N ALA A 323 18.92 20.40 -26.80
CA ALA A 323 19.77 20.02 -25.68
C ALA A 323 19.14 20.38 -24.31
N VAL A 324 18.37 21.47 -24.21
CA VAL A 324 17.57 21.77 -23.01
C VAL A 324 16.62 20.61 -22.72
N ASN A 325 15.87 20.14 -23.70
CA ASN A 325 14.96 19.00 -23.55
C ASN A 325 15.71 17.72 -23.13
N TYR A 326 16.86 17.44 -23.76
CA TYR A 326 17.69 16.29 -23.41
C TYR A 326 18.15 16.32 -21.94
N HIS A 327 18.70 17.46 -21.49
CA HIS A 327 19.15 17.60 -20.11
C HIS A 327 17.99 17.62 -19.12
N SER A 328 16.86 18.26 -19.48
CA SER A 328 15.69 18.32 -18.62
C SER A 328 15.08 16.94 -18.41
N ASN A 329 15.05 16.06 -19.42
CA ASN A 329 14.50 14.71 -19.28
C ASN A 329 15.18 13.90 -18.17
N PHE A 330 16.51 14.02 -18.06
CA PHE A 330 17.24 13.35 -16.98
C PHE A 330 16.89 13.91 -15.60
N LEU A 331 16.71 15.23 -15.50
CA LEU A 331 16.33 15.89 -14.25
C LEU A 331 14.86 15.61 -13.88
N PHE A 332 13.96 15.51 -14.86
CA PHE A 332 12.57 15.06 -14.66
C PHE A 332 12.52 13.64 -14.14
N PHE A 333 13.33 12.74 -14.71
CA PHE A 333 13.37 11.36 -14.26
C PHE A 333 13.77 11.22 -12.78
N LEU A 334 14.45 12.20 -12.19
CA LEU A 334 14.78 12.25 -10.76
C LEU A 334 13.83 13.11 -9.92
N ASP A 335 12.76 13.64 -10.52
CA ASP A 335 11.85 14.66 -9.95
C ASP A 335 12.56 15.92 -9.45
N LEU A 336 13.76 16.18 -9.96
CA LEU A 336 14.51 17.38 -9.60
C LEU A 336 13.89 18.63 -10.21
N ILE A 337 13.10 18.49 -11.28
CA ILE A 337 12.44 19.62 -11.92
C ILE A 337 10.98 19.29 -12.29
N SER A 338 10.14 20.31 -12.37
CA SER A 338 8.76 20.25 -12.89
C SER A 338 8.55 21.33 -13.96
N VAL A 339 7.54 21.17 -14.83
CA VAL A 339 7.14 22.22 -15.78
C VAL A 339 5.77 22.75 -15.39
N LYS A 340 5.65 24.07 -15.28
CA LYS A 340 4.37 24.75 -15.08
C LYS A 340 4.12 25.72 -16.22
N ARG A 341 2.86 25.85 -16.61
CA ARG A 341 2.45 26.89 -17.55
C ARG A 341 2.15 28.15 -16.77
N GLU A 342 2.90 29.21 -17.05
CA GLU A 342 2.64 30.55 -16.55
C GLU A 342 2.39 31.45 -17.77
N ASP A 343 1.18 32.01 -17.87
CA ASP A 343 0.65 32.72 -19.03
C ASP A 343 0.72 31.90 -20.34
N HIS A 344 1.60 32.30 -21.25
CA HIS A 344 1.81 31.72 -22.58
C HIS A 344 3.14 30.96 -22.69
N ARG A 345 3.83 30.70 -21.58
CA ARG A 345 5.15 30.05 -21.57
C ARG A 345 5.20 28.89 -20.58
N MET A 346 6.07 27.92 -20.88
CA MET A 346 6.36 26.78 -20.02
C MET A 346 7.64 27.08 -19.23
N TYR A 347 7.51 27.16 -17.91
CA TYR A 347 8.60 27.41 -16.99
C TYR A 347 9.01 26.13 -16.29
N TYR A 348 10.32 25.93 -16.22
CA TYR A 348 10.93 24.86 -15.44
C TYR A 348 11.13 25.35 -14.01
N HIS A 349 10.76 24.53 -13.03
CA HIS A 349 10.91 24.81 -11.59
C HIS A 349 11.78 23.73 -10.95
N LEU A 350 12.70 24.12 -10.07
CA LEU A 350 13.47 23.19 -9.25
C LEU A 350 12.60 22.66 -8.09
N ASN A 351 12.63 21.35 -7.88
CA ASN A 351 12.11 20.71 -6.68
C ASN A 351 13.21 20.66 -5.62
N VAL A 352 13.22 21.65 -4.71
CA VAL A 352 14.27 21.79 -3.70
C VAL A 352 14.21 20.68 -2.65
N GLU A 353 13.01 20.24 -2.26
CA GLU A 353 12.87 19.16 -1.28
C GLU A 353 13.43 17.84 -1.83
N ARG A 354 13.10 17.50 -3.08
CA ARG A 354 13.65 16.31 -3.73
C ARG A 354 15.18 16.35 -3.85
N LEU A 355 15.75 17.53 -4.12
CA LEU A 355 17.20 17.70 -4.13
C LEU A 355 17.82 17.43 -2.74
N ARG A 356 17.18 17.89 -1.65
CA ARG A 356 17.65 17.61 -0.28
C ARG A 356 17.57 16.13 0.06
N GLU A 357 16.47 15.46 -0.30
CA GLU A 357 16.30 14.02 -0.10
C GLU A 357 17.41 13.23 -0.78
N LEU A 358 17.69 13.52 -2.06
CA LEU A 358 18.72 12.79 -2.82
C LEU A 358 20.14 13.07 -2.30
N LEU A 359 20.41 14.28 -1.79
CA LEU A 359 21.68 14.59 -1.12
C LEU A 359 21.83 13.81 0.20
N ALA A 360 20.77 13.74 1.01
CA ALA A 360 20.77 12.98 2.25
C ALA A 360 20.93 11.47 1.99
N LEU A 361 20.23 10.95 0.98
CA LEU A 361 20.36 9.57 0.53
C LEU A 361 21.79 9.26 0.05
N THR A 362 22.37 10.14 -0.76
CA THR A 362 23.75 10.01 -1.24
C THR A 362 24.74 9.99 -0.08
N ALA A 363 24.57 10.88 0.90
CA ALA A 363 25.40 10.91 2.10
C ALA A 363 25.29 9.59 2.87
N LYS A 364 24.06 9.11 3.12
CA LYS A 364 23.81 7.80 3.75
C LYS A 364 24.55 6.68 3.01
N VAL A 365 24.37 6.56 1.70
CA VAL A 365 24.94 5.47 0.90
C VAL A 365 26.47 5.52 0.81
N MET A 366 27.07 6.71 0.82
CA MET A 366 28.51 6.88 0.61
C MET A 366 29.33 7.00 1.89
N LEU A 367 28.71 7.37 3.01
CA LEU A 367 29.42 7.72 4.25
C LEU A 367 29.06 6.82 5.44
N ASP A 368 27.86 6.23 5.43
CA ASP A 368 27.38 5.29 6.46
C ASP A 368 27.51 3.84 5.96
#